data_AF-A0A5B6W9S2-F1
#
_entry.id   AF-A0A5B6W9S2-F1
#
_cell.length_a   1.000
_cell.length_b   1.000
_cell.length_c   1.000
_cell.angle_alpha   90.00
_cell.angle_beta   90.00
_cell.angle_gamma   90.00
#
_symmetry.space_group_name_H-M   'P 1'
#
loop_
_entity.id
_entity.type
_entity.pdbx_description
1 polymer ?
#
loop_
_entity_poly.entity_id
_entity_poly.type
_entity_poly.pdbx_seq_one_letter_code
_entity_poly.pdbx_strand_id
1 'polypeptide(L)'
;MLNFTASQSLMTMTSTDCWAAFAPLLANVICCPQLYATLVILVGQLSKETGVLALNRTLAKPCLSDIEQVLEGQGASDDLKQVCLIHPSNLTEASCPVKDVDEFENTVNSSELLASCEKIDPVKECCDQVCQGAISDAATRIALKASDPLSMDGTHVLPEHSTRVNDCRTVVLRWLASKLDPYRAKEVLRGLTNCNVNKVCPLVFPSMRHVANSCGNGISNQTACCDAMDSYVSHLQKQTLITNLQALDCATSLGLKLQTYNITKNEIFDIQ
;
A
#
# COMPACT_ATOMS: atom_id res chain seq x y z
N MET A 1 -14.56 -21.91 6.26
CA MET A 1 -15.25 -20.84 5.50
C MET A 1 -14.98 -19.53 6.23
N LEU A 2 -14.86 -18.40 5.53
CA LEU A 2 -14.67 -17.10 6.21
C LEU A 2 -15.93 -16.72 7.01
N ASN A 3 -15.73 -16.33 8.27
CA ASN A 3 -16.82 -15.81 9.11
C ASN A 3 -17.03 -14.32 8.83
N PHE A 4 -17.84 -14.02 7.82
CA PHE A 4 -18.16 -12.63 7.44
C PHE A 4 -18.95 -11.89 8.53
N THR A 5 -19.74 -12.60 9.35
CA THR A 5 -20.47 -12.00 10.48
C THR A 5 -19.52 -11.42 11.52
N ALA A 6 -18.48 -12.16 11.89
CA ALA A 6 -17.43 -11.67 12.79
C ALA A 6 -16.61 -10.52 12.18
N SER A 7 -16.61 -10.41 10.85
CA SER A 7 -15.85 -9.41 10.09
C SER A 7 -16.75 -8.30 9.51
N GLN A 8 -18.02 -8.22 9.90
CA GLN A 8 -19.00 -7.31 9.27
C GLN A 8 -18.54 -5.85 9.35
N SER A 9 -18.06 -5.42 10.53
CA SER A 9 -17.58 -4.04 10.73
C SER A 9 -16.38 -3.70 9.83
N LEU A 10 -15.52 -4.68 9.54
CA LEU A 10 -14.38 -4.54 8.65
C LEU A 10 -14.84 -4.45 7.19
N MET A 11 -15.77 -5.32 6.78
CA MET A 11 -16.33 -5.33 5.41
C MET A 11 -17.07 -4.03 5.10
N THR A 12 -17.91 -3.55 6.01
CA THR A 12 -18.66 -2.30 5.83
C THR A 12 -17.74 -1.09 5.72
N MET A 13 -16.69 -1.02 6.54
CA MET A 13 -15.73 0.07 6.45
C MET A 13 -14.94 0.01 5.14
N THR A 14 -14.49 -1.17 4.72
CA THR A 14 -13.80 -1.36 3.43
C THR A 14 -14.69 -0.98 2.25
N SER A 15 -15.97 -1.35 2.29
CA SER A 15 -16.94 -0.96 1.27
C SER A 15 -17.08 0.57 1.19
N THR A 16 -17.10 1.24 2.34
CA THR A 16 -17.16 2.70 2.43
C THR A 16 -15.88 3.34 1.88
N ASP A 17 -14.71 2.82 2.25
CA ASP A 17 -13.41 3.28 1.75
C ASP A 17 -13.28 3.07 0.23
N CYS A 18 -13.92 2.02 -0.30
CA CYS A 18 -13.92 1.62 -1.70
C CYS A 18 -15.24 1.92 -2.42
N TRP A 19 -16.00 2.92 -1.94
CA TRP A 19 -17.31 3.22 -2.50
C TRP A 19 -17.25 3.47 -4.00
N ALA A 20 -18.16 2.86 -4.76
CA ALA A 20 -18.06 2.74 -6.22
C ALA A 20 -17.77 4.07 -6.94
N ALA A 21 -18.42 5.16 -6.51
CA ALA A 21 -18.25 6.46 -7.15
C ALA A 21 -16.88 7.13 -6.87
N PHE A 22 -16.20 6.75 -5.79
CA PHE A 22 -14.91 7.35 -5.40
C PHE A 22 -13.73 6.38 -5.52
N ALA A 23 -13.96 5.07 -5.68
CA ALA A 23 -12.89 4.08 -5.74
C ALA A 23 -11.82 4.39 -6.82
N PRO A 24 -12.16 4.80 -8.06
CA PRO A 24 -11.14 5.14 -9.06
C PRO A 24 -10.29 6.36 -8.67
N LEU A 25 -10.85 7.28 -7.89
CA LEU A 25 -10.19 8.53 -7.47
C LEU A 25 -9.34 8.34 -6.22
N LEU A 26 -9.83 7.53 -5.27
CA LEU A 26 -9.21 7.32 -3.96
C LEU A 26 -8.53 5.95 -3.85
N ALA A 27 -8.38 5.22 -4.95
CA ALA A 27 -7.79 3.88 -5.04
C ALA A 27 -6.50 3.76 -4.22
N ASN A 28 -5.50 4.56 -4.57
CA ASN A 28 -4.16 4.48 -3.98
C ASN A 28 -4.07 5.10 -2.58
N VAL A 29 -5.11 5.82 -2.14
CA VAL A 29 -5.07 6.63 -0.93
C VAL A 29 -5.82 5.95 0.20
N ILE A 30 -7.01 5.43 -0.07
CA ILE A 30 -7.85 4.84 0.96
C ILE A 30 -8.33 3.45 0.53
N CYS A 31 -8.89 3.30 -0.67
CA CYS A 31 -9.56 2.05 -1.02
C CYS A 31 -8.60 0.84 -1.02
N CYS A 32 -7.54 0.87 -1.83
CA CYS A 32 -6.67 -0.29 -2.00
C CYS A 32 -5.83 -0.64 -0.76
N PRO A 33 -5.25 0.33 -0.02
CA PRO A 33 -4.59 0.04 1.26
C PRO A 33 -5.54 -0.61 2.28
N GLN A 34 -6.81 -0.19 2.29
CA GLN A 34 -7.80 -0.73 3.22
C GLN A 34 -8.35 -2.08 2.76
N LEU A 35 -8.55 -2.29 1.47
CA LEU A 35 -8.89 -3.59 0.89
C LEU A 35 -7.78 -4.62 1.19
N TYR A 36 -6.51 -4.25 1.00
CA TYR A 36 -5.38 -5.11 1.34
C TYR A 36 -5.38 -5.49 2.83
N ALA A 37 -5.53 -4.52 3.73
CA ALA A 37 -5.62 -4.78 5.17
C ALA A 37 -6.78 -5.74 5.49
N THR A 38 -7.93 -5.56 4.84
CA THR A 38 -9.10 -6.43 5.02
C THR A 38 -8.83 -7.86 4.57
N LEU A 39 -8.24 -8.07 3.40
CA LEU A 39 -7.85 -9.40 2.92
C LEU A 39 -6.89 -10.10 3.89
N VAL A 40 -5.89 -9.36 4.40
CA VAL A 40 -4.93 -9.86 5.39
C VAL A 40 -5.64 -10.27 6.69
N ILE A 41 -6.54 -9.43 7.21
CA ILE A 41 -7.26 -9.71 8.44
C ILE A 41 -8.14 -10.94 8.27
N LEU A 42 -8.88 -11.06 7.17
CA LEU A 42 -9.75 -12.20 6.90
C LEU A 42 -8.98 -13.53 6.87
N VAL A 43 -7.84 -13.57 6.16
CA VAL A 43 -7.00 -14.79 6.11
C VAL A 43 -6.37 -15.07 7.48
N GLY A 44 -5.94 -14.05 8.21
CA GLY A 44 -5.41 -14.22 9.57
C GLY A 44 -6.44 -14.69 10.59
N GLN A 45 -7.70 -14.23 10.50
CA GLN A 45 -8.77 -14.76 11.34
C GLN A 45 -9.07 -16.23 11.00
N LEU A 46 -9.06 -16.59 9.71
CA LEU A 46 -9.21 -17.98 9.29
C LEU A 46 -8.09 -18.88 9.84
N SER A 47 -6.86 -18.37 9.91
CA SER A 47 -5.72 -19.15 10.41
C SER A 47 -5.83 -19.52 11.89
N LYS A 48 -6.68 -18.85 12.67
CA LYS A 48 -7.00 -19.27 14.06
C LYS A 48 -7.67 -20.65 14.10
N GLU A 49 -8.45 -20.98 13.08
CA GLU A 49 -9.17 -22.25 12.97
C GLU A 49 -8.35 -23.30 12.20
N THR A 50 -7.61 -22.87 11.18
CA THR A 50 -6.93 -23.80 10.25
C THR A 50 -5.45 -24.04 10.58
N GLY A 51 -4.80 -23.15 11.32
CA GLY A 51 -3.35 -23.18 11.55
C GLY A 51 -2.51 -22.74 10.34
N VAL A 52 -3.13 -22.27 9.25
CA VAL A 52 -2.45 -21.92 7.99
C VAL A 52 -2.65 -20.44 7.66
N LEU A 53 -1.54 -19.73 7.41
CA LEU A 53 -1.42 -18.29 7.10
C LEU A 53 -1.60 -17.97 5.60
N ALA A 54 -2.00 -18.94 4.79
CA ALA A 54 -2.21 -18.78 3.36
C ALA A 54 -3.30 -19.73 2.87
N LEU A 55 -4.08 -19.28 1.89
CA LEU A 55 -5.04 -20.15 1.21
C LEU A 55 -4.32 -21.01 0.17
N ASN A 56 -4.80 -22.25 0.02
CA ASN A 56 -4.43 -23.06 -1.14
C ASN A 56 -4.90 -22.38 -2.43
N ARG A 57 -4.14 -22.54 -3.51
CA ARG A 57 -4.42 -21.92 -4.83
C ARG A 57 -5.83 -22.19 -5.34
N THR A 58 -6.38 -23.37 -5.07
CA THR A 58 -7.73 -23.77 -5.45
C THR A 58 -8.83 -23.00 -4.71
N LEU A 59 -8.59 -22.63 -3.44
CA LEU A 59 -9.55 -21.89 -2.61
C LEU A 59 -9.42 -20.38 -2.74
N ALA A 60 -8.25 -19.87 -3.16
CA ALA A 60 -8.01 -18.44 -3.23
C ALA A 60 -8.93 -17.71 -4.22
N LYS A 61 -9.20 -18.30 -5.39
CA LYS A 61 -10.08 -17.71 -6.41
C LYS A 61 -11.54 -17.59 -5.94
N PRO A 62 -12.21 -18.67 -5.48
CA PRO A 62 -13.58 -18.55 -4.98
C PRO A 62 -13.65 -17.65 -3.74
N CYS A 63 -12.68 -17.73 -2.82
CA CYS A 63 -12.65 -16.87 -1.64
C CYS A 63 -12.59 -15.37 -2.00
N LEU A 64 -11.71 -14.98 -2.93
CA LEU A 64 -11.65 -13.59 -3.39
C LEU A 64 -12.96 -13.15 -4.04
N SER A 65 -13.59 -14.01 -4.84
CA SER A 65 -14.88 -13.74 -5.47
C SER A 65 -15.99 -13.51 -4.44
N ASP A 66 -16.04 -14.31 -3.37
CA ASP A 66 -17.04 -14.16 -2.31
C ASP A 66 -16.85 -12.83 -1.56
N ILE A 67 -15.59 -12.47 -1.26
CA ILE A 67 -15.24 -11.19 -0.61
C ILE A 67 -15.72 -10.01 -1.46
N GLU A 68 -15.46 -10.05 -2.77
CA GLU A 68 -15.86 -8.99 -3.68
C GLU A 68 -17.37 -8.86 -3.79
N GLN A 69 -18.10 -9.97 -3.93
CA GLN A 69 -19.57 -9.94 -3.96
C GLN A 69 -20.16 -9.33 -2.68
N VAL A 70 -19.56 -9.62 -1.52
CA VAL A 70 -19.99 -9.02 -0.25
C VAL A 70 -19.69 -7.51 -0.20
N LEU A 71 -18.55 -7.07 -0.73
CA LEU A 71 -18.19 -5.65 -0.79
C LEU A 71 -19.07 -4.89 -1.79
N GLU A 72 -19.27 -5.43 -2.99
CA GLU A 72 -20.15 -4.89 -4.03
C GLU A 72 -21.59 -4.77 -3.53
N GLY A 73 -22.10 -5.81 -2.86
CA GLY A 73 -23.42 -5.78 -2.22
C GLY A 73 -23.57 -4.73 -1.12
N GLN A 74 -22.45 -4.20 -0.60
CA GLN A 74 -22.40 -3.10 0.37
C GLN A 74 -22.06 -1.74 -0.27
N GLY A 75 -22.01 -1.65 -1.59
CA GLY A 75 -21.79 -0.40 -2.33
C GLY A 75 -20.34 -0.11 -2.75
N ALA A 76 -19.41 -1.03 -2.54
CA ALA A 76 -18.06 -0.92 -3.09
C ALA A 76 -18.09 -0.98 -4.63
N SER A 77 -17.01 -0.53 -5.28
CA SER A 77 -16.85 -0.72 -6.72
C SER A 77 -16.95 -2.21 -7.10
N ASP A 78 -17.57 -2.50 -8.24
CA ASP A 78 -17.58 -3.81 -8.88
C ASP A 78 -16.26 -4.15 -9.60
N ASP A 79 -15.36 -3.17 -9.75
CA ASP A 79 -14.09 -3.29 -10.46
C ASP A 79 -12.86 -3.24 -9.54
N LEU A 80 -13.01 -3.64 -8.26
CA LEU A 80 -11.90 -3.61 -7.28
C LEU A 80 -10.66 -4.39 -7.73
N LYS A 81 -10.84 -5.46 -8.52
CA LYS A 81 -9.72 -6.20 -9.12
C LYS A 81 -8.82 -5.34 -9.98
N GLN A 82 -9.41 -4.53 -10.85
CA GLN A 82 -8.63 -3.66 -11.74
C GLN A 82 -8.16 -2.42 -11.00
N VAL A 83 -9.03 -1.80 -10.20
CA VAL A 83 -8.72 -0.58 -9.44
C VAL A 83 -7.56 -0.79 -8.47
N CYS A 84 -7.51 -1.94 -7.78
CA CYS A 84 -6.50 -2.23 -6.77
C CYS A 84 -5.48 -3.28 -7.18
N LEU A 85 -5.54 -3.78 -8.43
CA LEU A 85 -4.65 -4.82 -8.95
C LEU A 85 -4.57 -6.05 -8.03
N ILE A 86 -5.71 -6.45 -7.47
CA ILE A 86 -5.79 -7.61 -6.57
C ILE A 86 -5.97 -8.90 -7.37
N HIS A 87 -5.24 -9.93 -6.95
CA HIS A 87 -5.23 -11.25 -7.58
C HIS A 87 -5.43 -12.34 -6.53
N PRO A 88 -5.93 -13.53 -6.92
CA PRO A 88 -6.05 -14.66 -5.99
C PRO A 88 -4.72 -15.04 -5.31
N SER A 89 -3.58 -14.84 -5.99
CA SER A 89 -2.25 -15.05 -5.41
C SER A 89 -1.97 -14.18 -4.18
N ASN A 90 -2.63 -13.02 -4.04
CA ASN A 90 -2.53 -12.18 -2.84
C ASN A 90 -3.16 -12.82 -1.60
N LEU A 91 -3.91 -13.92 -1.71
CA LEU A 91 -4.43 -14.71 -0.58
C LEU A 91 -3.61 -15.98 -0.31
N THR A 92 -2.66 -16.33 -1.18
CA THR A 92 -1.79 -17.51 -1.00
C THR A 92 -0.47 -17.10 -0.34
N GLU A 93 0.48 -18.03 -0.22
CA GLU A 93 1.84 -17.81 0.27
C GLU A 93 2.74 -17.12 -0.78
N ALA A 94 2.26 -17.05 -2.04
CA ALA A 94 3.03 -16.62 -3.20
C ALA A 94 4.42 -17.29 -3.24
N SER A 95 5.51 -16.53 -3.10
CA SER A 95 6.88 -17.07 -3.05
C SER A 95 7.43 -17.26 -1.63
N CYS A 96 6.67 -16.93 -0.58
CA CYS A 96 7.13 -17.09 0.80
C CYS A 96 7.19 -18.58 1.19
N PRO A 97 8.32 -19.06 1.77
CA PRO A 97 8.49 -20.48 2.08
C PRO A 97 7.67 -20.98 3.26
N VAL A 98 7.17 -20.07 4.11
CA VAL A 98 6.44 -20.42 5.33
C VAL A 98 4.97 -20.07 5.16
N LYS A 99 4.10 -21.01 5.49
CA LYS A 99 2.65 -20.81 5.50
C LYS A 99 1.94 -21.36 6.72
N ASP A 100 2.59 -22.18 7.53
CA ASP A 100 1.99 -22.76 8.73
C ASP A 100 2.36 -21.94 9.98
N VAL A 101 1.42 -21.80 10.92
CA VAL A 101 1.60 -20.98 12.14
C VAL A 101 2.75 -21.52 13.01
N ASP A 102 2.83 -22.84 13.18
CA ASP A 102 3.88 -23.46 13.99
C ASP A 102 5.26 -23.25 13.37
N GLU A 103 5.36 -23.36 12.04
CA GLU A 103 6.62 -23.11 11.33
C GLU A 103 7.04 -21.64 11.43
N PHE A 104 6.08 -20.73 11.34
CA PHE A 104 6.30 -19.30 11.52
C PHE A 104 6.87 -18.99 12.91
N GLU A 105 6.22 -19.47 13.96
CA GLU A 105 6.61 -19.20 15.36
C GLU A 105 7.95 -19.81 15.74
N ASN A 106 8.35 -20.91 15.10
CA ASN A 106 9.68 -21.49 15.25
C ASN A 106 10.78 -20.71 14.50
N THR A 107 10.40 -19.89 13.51
CA THR A 107 11.35 -19.17 12.63
C THR A 107 11.62 -17.75 13.13
N VAL A 108 10.64 -17.10 13.76
CA VAL A 108 10.73 -15.69 14.19
C VAL A 108 10.55 -15.52 15.69
N ASN A 109 11.05 -14.42 16.24
CA ASN A 109 10.73 -14.04 17.63
C ASN A 109 9.29 -13.50 17.70
N SER A 110 8.32 -14.42 17.76
CA SER A 110 6.89 -14.11 17.80
C SER A 110 6.51 -13.23 18.99
N SER A 111 7.17 -13.41 20.14
CA SER A 111 6.92 -12.61 21.35
C SER A 111 7.28 -11.14 21.17
N GLU A 112 8.45 -10.86 20.57
CA GLU A 112 8.92 -9.50 20.29
C GLU A 112 8.12 -8.83 19.18
N LEU A 113 7.79 -9.59 18.12
CA LEU A 113 6.94 -9.12 17.04
C LEU A 113 5.55 -8.71 17.56
N LEU A 114 4.93 -9.56 18.39
CA LEU A 114 3.63 -9.24 18.98
C LEU A 114 3.74 -8.04 19.92
N ALA A 115 4.74 -7.98 20.81
CA ALA A 115 4.93 -6.85 21.71
C ALA A 115 5.12 -5.52 20.96
N SER A 116 5.76 -5.54 19.80
CA SER A 116 5.99 -4.35 18.96
C SER A 116 4.72 -3.88 18.24
N CYS A 117 3.76 -4.77 18.00
CA CYS A 117 2.63 -4.53 17.10
C CYS A 117 1.25 -4.63 17.75
N GLU A 118 1.12 -5.21 18.95
CA GLU A 118 -0.18 -5.46 19.61
C GLU A 118 -0.96 -4.17 19.85
N LYS A 119 -0.25 -3.07 20.11
CA LYS A 119 -0.82 -1.75 20.25
C LYS A 119 0.10 -0.72 19.61
N ILE A 120 -0.40 -0.07 18.57
CA ILE A 120 0.30 1.02 17.91
C ILE A 120 -0.43 2.34 18.16
N ASP A 121 0.33 3.42 18.26
CA ASP A 121 -0.18 4.76 17.97
C ASP A 121 0.10 5.02 16.48
N PRO A 122 -0.92 5.18 15.62
CA PRO A 122 -0.68 5.31 14.18
C PRO A 122 0.25 6.45 13.82
N VAL A 123 0.17 7.61 14.51
CA VAL A 123 1.02 8.77 14.20
C VAL A 123 2.46 8.48 14.55
N LYS A 124 2.69 7.96 15.77
CA LYS A 124 4.04 7.61 16.23
C LYS A 124 4.64 6.47 15.39
N GLU A 125 3.85 5.46 15.07
CA GLU A 125 4.30 4.32 14.28
C GLU A 125 4.73 4.73 12.86
N CYS A 126 4.07 5.71 12.24
CA CYS A 126 4.51 6.20 10.94
C CYS A 126 5.88 6.88 10.96
N CYS A 127 6.28 7.44 12.12
CA CYS A 127 7.56 8.10 12.32
C CYS A 127 8.65 7.12 12.78
N ASP A 128 8.37 6.37 13.85
CA ASP A 128 9.35 5.53 14.53
C ASP A 128 9.49 4.14 13.89
N GLN A 129 8.44 3.69 13.19
CA GLN A 129 8.41 2.42 12.44
C GLN A 129 8.79 1.20 13.30
N VAL A 130 8.37 1.16 14.56
CA VAL A 130 8.72 0.08 15.49
C VAL A 130 8.09 -1.23 15.05
N CYS A 131 6.76 -1.22 14.84
CA CYS A 131 6.06 -2.41 14.37
C CYS A 131 6.44 -2.74 12.92
N GLN A 132 6.53 -1.76 12.03
CA GLN A 132 6.95 -1.97 10.63
C GLN A 132 8.37 -2.52 10.51
N GLY A 133 9.29 -2.11 11.39
CA GLY A 133 10.63 -2.67 11.52
C GLY A 133 10.58 -4.13 11.94
N ALA A 134 9.87 -4.46 13.03
CA ALA A 134 9.71 -5.84 13.49
C ALA A 134 9.09 -6.76 12.42
N ILE A 135 8.10 -6.26 11.67
CA ILE A 135 7.49 -6.97 10.54
C ILE A 135 8.52 -7.24 9.44
N SER A 136 9.34 -6.24 9.10
CA SER A 136 10.32 -6.34 8.01
C SER A 136 11.46 -7.30 8.38
N ASP A 137 11.89 -7.29 9.63
CA ASP A 137 12.89 -8.22 10.16
C ASP A 137 12.37 -9.65 10.16
N ALA A 138 11.13 -9.86 10.61
CA ALA A 138 10.47 -11.17 10.56
C ALA A 138 10.34 -11.69 9.12
N ALA A 139 9.88 -10.85 8.20
CA ALA A 139 9.73 -11.20 6.79
C ALA A 139 11.07 -11.58 6.14
N THR A 140 12.14 -10.84 6.46
CA THR A 140 13.49 -11.11 5.97
C THR A 140 14.01 -12.44 6.49
N ARG A 141 13.86 -12.71 7.79
CA ARG A 141 14.25 -14.01 8.39
C ARG A 141 13.55 -15.18 7.73
N ILE A 142 12.26 -15.05 7.46
CA ILE A 142 11.48 -16.10 6.78
C ILE A 142 11.94 -16.28 5.33
N ALA A 143 12.13 -15.19 4.58
CA ALA A 143 12.54 -15.24 3.18
C ALA A 143 13.92 -15.92 3.00
N LEU A 144 14.81 -15.78 3.98
CA LEU A 144 16.14 -16.40 3.98
C LEU A 144 16.08 -17.93 4.09
N LYS A 145 15.03 -18.51 4.68
CA LYS A 145 14.86 -19.97 4.84
C LYS A 145 14.79 -20.73 3.51
N ALA A 146 14.36 -20.06 2.43
CA ALA A 146 14.34 -20.62 1.08
C ALA A 146 15.70 -20.58 0.35
N SER A 147 16.73 -19.97 0.96
CA SER A 147 18.04 -19.79 0.33
C SER A 147 18.92 -20.98 0.68
N ASP A 148 19.17 -21.84 -0.30
CA ASP A 148 20.19 -22.89 -0.21
C ASP A 148 21.58 -22.19 -0.12
N PRO A 149 22.48 -22.53 0.84
CA PRO A 149 23.79 -21.88 0.99
C PRO A 149 24.68 -21.96 -0.26
N LEU A 150 24.33 -22.79 -1.24
CA LEU A 150 25.12 -23.09 -2.44
C LEU A 150 24.78 -22.24 -3.68
N SER A 151 23.75 -21.38 -3.64
CA SER A 151 23.26 -20.64 -4.82
C SER A 151 23.50 -19.13 -4.74
N MET A 152 24.67 -18.70 -4.29
CA MET A 152 25.09 -17.30 -4.32
C MET A 152 25.86 -17.01 -5.62
N ASP A 153 25.15 -16.78 -6.73
CA ASP A 153 25.73 -16.16 -7.93
C ASP A 153 25.06 -14.81 -8.23
N GLY A 154 25.89 -13.78 -8.38
CA GLY A 154 25.71 -12.48 -7.74
C GLY A 154 24.96 -11.39 -8.51
N THR A 155 24.12 -11.71 -9.50
CA THR A 155 23.55 -10.63 -10.36
C THR A 155 22.04 -10.68 -10.61
N HIS A 156 21.37 -11.81 -10.35
CA HIS A 156 19.91 -11.96 -10.53
C HIS A 156 19.12 -12.21 -9.22
N VAL A 157 19.79 -12.33 -8.08
CA VAL A 157 19.19 -12.72 -6.79
C VAL A 157 18.44 -11.58 -6.09
N LEU A 158 18.83 -10.31 -6.33
CA LEU A 158 18.28 -9.15 -5.61
C LEU A 158 16.79 -8.86 -5.89
N PRO A 159 16.28 -8.89 -7.15
CA PRO A 159 14.85 -8.65 -7.43
C PRO A 159 13.95 -9.77 -6.92
N GLU A 160 14.40 -11.03 -7.02
CA GLU A 160 13.67 -12.20 -6.51
C GLU A 160 13.64 -12.20 -4.98
N HIS A 161 14.75 -11.84 -4.33
CA HIS A 161 14.80 -11.70 -2.87
C HIS A 161 13.88 -10.57 -2.39
N SER A 162 13.85 -9.41 -3.07
CA SER A 162 12.95 -8.31 -2.71
C SER A 162 11.47 -8.70 -2.84
N THR A 163 11.11 -9.39 -3.93
CA THR A 163 9.75 -9.90 -4.14
C THR A 163 9.36 -10.91 -3.05
N ARG A 164 10.26 -11.85 -2.72
CA ARG A 164 10.04 -12.84 -1.66
C ARG A 164 9.84 -12.24 -0.28
N VAL A 165 10.65 -11.24 0.07
CA VAL A 165 10.50 -10.53 1.35
C VAL A 165 9.13 -9.85 1.42
N ASN A 166 8.65 -9.27 0.33
CA ASN A 166 7.32 -8.66 0.29
C ASN A 166 6.19 -9.69 0.43
N ASP A 167 6.32 -10.85 -0.22
CA ASP A 167 5.36 -11.95 -0.04
C ASP A 167 5.35 -12.45 1.41
N CYS A 168 6.53 -12.59 2.03
CA CYS A 168 6.64 -12.96 3.45
C CYS A 168 6.13 -11.88 4.39
N ARG A 169 6.24 -10.60 4.02
CA ARG A 169 5.61 -9.51 4.78
C ARG A 169 4.11 -9.72 4.91
N THR A 170 3.45 -10.15 3.83
CA THR A 170 2.01 -10.47 3.85
C THR A 170 1.71 -11.63 4.81
N VAL A 171 2.54 -12.67 4.83
CA VAL A 171 2.41 -13.80 5.78
C VAL A 171 2.56 -13.33 7.23
N VAL A 172 3.54 -12.47 7.52
CA VAL A 172 3.74 -11.89 8.87
C VAL A 172 2.52 -11.10 9.31
N LEU A 173 1.96 -10.27 8.44
CA LEU A 173 0.76 -9.48 8.75
C LEU A 173 -0.47 -10.36 9.03
N ARG A 174 -0.62 -11.48 8.30
CA ARG A 174 -1.69 -12.46 8.55
C ARG A 174 -1.49 -13.16 9.89
N TRP A 175 -0.25 -13.49 10.25
CA TRP A 175 0.05 -14.06 11.56
C TRP A 175 -0.29 -13.08 12.68
N LEU A 176 0.07 -11.80 12.55
CA LEU A 176 -0.34 -10.75 13.49
C LEU A 176 -1.88 -10.68 13.63
N ALA A 177 -2.60 -10.66 12.51
CA ALA A 177 -4.07 -10.70 12.52
C ALA A 177 -4.62 -11.94 13.24
N SER A 178 -3.93 -13.09 13.15
CA SER A 178 -4.32 -14.33 13.82
C SER A 178 -4.11 -14.31 15.34
N LYS A 179 -3.25 -13.43 15.86
CA LYS A 179 -3.02 -13.29 17.30
C LYS A 179 -3.87 -12.20 17.94
N LEU A 180 -4.27 -11.20 17.16
CA LEU A 180 -5.12 -10.11 17.61
C LEU A 180 -6.61 -10.46 17.47
N ASP A 181 -7.46 -9.91 18.34
CA ASP A 181 -8.90 -9.93 18.10
C ASP A 181 -9.25 -9.09 16.85
N PRO A 182 -10.40 -9.32 16.19
CA PRO A 182 -10.74 -8.64 14.93
C PRO A 182 -10.74 -7.12 15.02
N TYR A 183 -11.12 -6.55 16.18
CA TYR A 183 -11.14 -5.10 16.37
C TYR A 183 -9.70 -4.55 16.47
N ARG A 184 -8.84 -5.19 17.26
CA ARG A 184 -7.43 -4.79 17.37
C ARG A 184 -6.64 -5.01 16.09
N ALA A 185 -6.84 -6.14 15.41
CA ALA A 185 -6.24 -6.41 14.11
C ALA A 185 -6.59 -5.30 13.11
N LYS A 186 -7.85 -4.88 13.08
CA LYS A 186 -8.33 -3.75 12.27
C LYS A 186 -7.64 -2.44 12.64
N GLU A 187 -7.53 -2.08 13.93
CA GLU A 187 -6.84 -0.83 14.32
C GLU A 187 -5.36 -0.84 13.89
N VAL A 188 -4.65 -1.91 14.20
CA VAL A 188 -3.21 -2.04 13.93
C VAL A 188 -2.94 -2.06 12.42
N LEU A 189 -3.55 -3.00 11.69
CA LEU A 189 -3.22 -3.20 10.28
C LEU A 189 -3.63 -2.03 9.40
N ARG A 190 -4.77 -1.39 9.70
CA ARG A 190 -5.16 -0.16 9.00
C ARG A 190 -4.25 1.00 9.33
N GLY A 191 -3.79 1.13 10.58
CA GLY A 191 -2.79 2.13 10.96
C GLY A 191 -1.48 1.95 10.21
N LEU A 192 -0.99 0.71 10.11
CA LEU A 192 0.23 0.37 9.38
C LEU A 192 0.12 0.66 7.89
N THR A 193 -1.01 0.31 7.24
CA THR A 193 -1.21 0.60 5.81
C THR A 193 -1.34 2.10 5.56
N ASN A 194 -1.95 2.85 6.49
CA ASN A 194 -2.08 4.30 6.42
C ASN A 194 -0.75 5.05 6.53
N CYS A 195 0.30 4.47 7.14
CA CYS A 195 1.62 5.11 7.16
C CYS A 195 2.29 5.22 5.79
N ASN A 196 1.84 4.43 4.81
CA ASN A 196 2.29 4.52 3.42
C ASN A 196 1.29 5.26 2.53
N VAL A 197 0.09 5.53 3.05
CA VAL A 197 -0.84 6.48 2.44
C VAL A 197 -0.18 7.86 2.53
N ASN A 198 -0.12 8.55 1.40
CA ASN A 198 0.50 9.87 1.22
C ASN A 198 1.99 9.94 0.90
N LYS A 199 2.66 8.84 0.51
CA LYS A 199 4.06 8.89 0.00
C LYS A 199 4.19 8.99 -1.53
N VAL A 200 3.07 9.09 -2.24
CA VAL A 200 3.02 9.11 -3.70
C VAL A 200 2.11 10.23 -4.14
N CYS A 201 2.57 11.02 -5.12
CA CYS A 201 1.73 12.01 -5.78
C CYS A 201 0.69 11.32 -6.69
N PRO A 202 -0.61 11.48 -6.43
CA PRO A 202 -1.65 10.90 -7.29
C PRO A 202 -1.94 11.72 -8.55
N LEU A 203 -1.35 12.92 -8.70
CA LEU A 203 -1.61 13.79 -9.85
C LEU A 203 -1.01 13.21 -11.13
N VAL A 204 -1.84 13.12 -12.16
CA VAL A 204 -1.37 12.88 -13.52
C VAL A 204 -0.90 14.21 -14.09
N PHE A 205 0.40 14.29 -14.38
CA PHE A 205 1.00 15.49 -14.97
C PHE A 205 0.86 15.47 -16.50
N PRO A 206 -0.04 16.27 -17.11
CA PRO A 206 -0.14 16.41 -18.56
C PRO A 206 1.12 17.08 -19.14
N SER A 207 1.23 17.06 -20.48
CA SER A 207 2.36 17.66 -21.20
C SER A 207 2.66 19.09 -20.73
N MET A 208 3.92 19.35 -20.36
CA MET A 208 4.40 20.66 -19.90
C MET A 208 4.92 21.54 -21.04
N ARG A 209 4.69 21.19 -22.31
CA ARG A 209 5.22 21.95 -23.46
C ARG A 209 4.84 23.43 -23.42
N HIS A 210 3.59 23.76 -23.06
CA HIS A 210 3.15 25.15 -22.96
C HIS A 210 3.93 25.93 -21.88
N VAL A 211 4.20 25.30 -20.74
CA VAL A 211 5.01 25.89 -19.66
C VAL A 211 6.47 26.03 -20.10
N ALA A 212 7.05 24.99 -20.70
CA ALA A 212 8.42 25.01 -21.20
C ALA A 212 8.65 26.09 -22.27
N ASN A 213 7.67 26.37 -23.12
CA ASN A 213 7.75 27.45 -24.11
C ASN A 213 7.77 28.84 -23.47
N SER A 214 7.09 29.03 -22.33
CA SER A 214 7.00 30.32 -21.64
C SER A 214 8.10 30.54 -20.59
N CYS A 215 8.63 29.45 -20.02
CA CYS A 215 9.53 29.48 -18.87
C CYS A 215 10.93 28.88 -19.13
N GLY A 216 11.12 28.13 -20.21
CA GLY A 216 12.37 27.41 -20.47
C GLY A 216 13.45 28.25 -21.14
N ASN A 217 14.72 27.83 -20.97
CA ASN A 217 15.91 28.43 -21.58
C ASN A 217 16.15 29.91 -21.23
N GLY A 218 15.99 30.26 -19.94
CA GLY A 218 16.14 31.62 -19.44
C GLY A 218 14.90 32.45 -19.70
N ILE A 219 14.19 32.83 -18.63
CA ILE A 219 12.96 33.61 -18.72
C ILE A 219 13.15 34.86 -19.60
N SER A 220 12.37 34.98 -20.69
CA SER A 220 12.28 36.24 -21.46
C SER A 220 11.14 37.16 -21.00
N ASN A 221 10.09 36.60 -20.38
CA ASN A 221 8.94 37.34 -19.84
C ASN A 221 8.35 36.62 -18.61
N GLN A 222 8.58 37.20 -17.43
CA GLN A 222 8.19 36.61 -16.14
C GLN A 222 6.68 36.48 -15.97
N THR A 223 5.90 37.47 -16.43
CA THR A 223 4.43 37.44 -16.35
C THR A 223 3.85 36.30 -17.17
N ALA A 224 4.34 36.12 -18.41
CA ALA A 224 3.88 35.04 -19.27
C ALA A 224 4.23 33.65 -18.71
N CYS A 225 5.39 33.51 -18.05
CA CYS A 225 5.74 32.29 -17.36
C CYS A 225 4.82 32.03 -16.14
N CYS A 226 4.51 33.05 -15.35
CA CYS A 226 3.60 32.95 -14.20
C CYS A 226 2.19 32.53 -14.64
N ASP A 227 1.63 33.18 -15.68
CA ASP A 227 0.30 32.86 -16.19
C ASP A 227 0.24 31.42 -16.74
N ALA A 228 1.30 30.97 -17.42
CA ALA A 228 1.40 29.60 -17.93
C ALA A 228 1.49 28.58 -16.78
N MET A 229 2.24 28.88 -15.73
CA MET A 229 2.34 28.05 -14.53
C MET A 229 1.02 28.00 -13.75
N ASP A 230 0.37 29.14 -13.54
CA ASP A 230 -0.89 29.23 -12.81
C ASP A 230 -2.02 28.48 -13.52
N SER A 231 -2.09 28.61 -14.84
CA SER A 231 -3.01 27.84 -15.69
C SER A 231 -2.76 26.32 -15.57
N TYR A 232 -1.49 25.90 -15.55
CA TYR A 232 -1.11 24.50 -15.42
C TYR A 232 -1.47 23.93 -14.04
N VAL A 233 -1.15 24.66 -12.97
CA VAL A 233 -1.50 24.27 -11.58
C VAL A 233 -3.01 24.24 -11.38
N SER A 234 -3.74 25.23 -11.90
CA SER A 234 -5.21 25.24 -11.86
C SER A 234 -5.83 24.03 -12.56
N HIS A 235 -5.20 23.51 -13.62
CA HIS A 235 -5.63 22.28 -14.27
C HIS A 235 -5.34 21.04 -13.41
N LEU A 236 -4.20 21.00 -12.72
CA LEU A 236 -3.89 19.92 -11.77
C LEU A 236 -4.84 19.91 -10.57
N GLN A 237 -5.22 21.08 -10.05
CA GLN A 237 -6.18 21.21 -8.94
C GLN A 237 -7.56 20.63 -9.27
N LYS A 238 -7.93 20.57 -10.55
CA LYS A 238 -9.19 19.91 -11.01
C LYS A 238 -9.16 18.39 -10.86
N GLN A 239 -8.00 17.78 -10.61
CA GLN A 239 -7.84 16.35 -10.35
C GLN A 239 -8.04 15.98 -8.84
N THR A 240 -8.67 16.84 -8.04
CA THR A 240 -8.82 16.76 -6.56
C THR A 240 -9.43 15.42 -6.10
N LEU A 241 -9.03 14.76 -4.99
CA LEU A 241 -8.50 15.20 -3.70
C LEU A 241 -7.11 14.64 -3.39
N ILE A 242 -6.21 15.49 -2.89
CA ILE A 242 -4.91 15.09 -2.32
C ILE A 242 -4.83 15.56 -0.87
N THR A 243 -4.28 14.76 0.02
CA THR A 243 -4.00 15.20 1.40
C THR A 243 -2.85 16.23 1.40
N ASN A 244 -2.70 16.98 2.49
CA ASN A 244 -1.59 17.94 2.64
C ASN A 244 -0.21 17.30 2.45
N LEU A 245 -0.05 16.02 2.84
CA LEU A 245 1.20 15.30 2.68
C LEU A 245 1.42 14.86 1.21
N GLN A 246 0.36 14.43 0.51
CA GLN A 246 0.42 14.17 -0.94
C GLN A 246 0.71 15.43 -1.76
N ALA A 247 0.25 16.60 -1.30
CA ALA A 247 0.56 17.86 -1.94
C ALA A 247 2.06 18.15 -1.94
N LEU A 248 2.79 17.78 -0.86
CA LEU A 248 4.24 17.95 -0.77
C LEU A 248 4.98 17.03 -1.76
N ASP A 249 4.56 15.77 -1.86
CA ASP A 249 5.15 14.82 -2.83
C ASP A 249 4.82 15.19 -4.27
N CYS A 250 3.62 15.73 -4.51
CA CYS A 250 3.23 16.26 -5.81
C CYS A 250 4.02 17.49 -6.20
N ALA A 251 4.26 18.42 -5.27
CA ALA A 251 5.11 19.57 -5.51
C ALA A 251 6.54 19.14 -5.86
N THR A 252 7.07 18.13 -5.17
CA THR A 252 8.40 17.55 -5.44
C THR A 252 8.46 16.91 -6.83
N SER A 253 7.48 16.08 -7.18
CA SER A 253 7.38 15.41 -8.49
C SER A 253 7.22 16.41 -9.64
N LEU A 254 6.43 17.46 -9.42
CA LEU A 254 6.27 18.57 -10.35
C LEU A 254 7.60 19.31 -10.56
N GLY A 255 8.33 19.60 -9.48
CA GLY A 255 9.64 20.24 -9.53
C GLY A 255 10.67 19.44 -10.33
N LEU A 256 10.74 18.13 -10.12
CA LEU A 256 11.62 17.23 -10.89
C LEU A 256 11.27 17.23 -12.38
N LYS A 257 9.98 17.21 -12.73
CA LYS A 257 9.55 17.31 -14.14
C LYS A 257 9.91 18.66 -14.76
N LEU A 258 9.72 19.77 -14.06
CA LEU A 258 10.08 21.10 -14.55
C LEU A 258 11.58 21.21 -14.84
N GLN A 259 12.42 20.59 -14.00
CA GLN A 259 13.87 20.51 -14.23
C GLN A 259 14.23 19.78 -15.54
N THR A 260 13.46 18.77 -15.96
CA THR A 260 13.68 18.09 -17.26
C THR A 260 13.45 19.00 -18.47
N TYR A 261 12.76 20.13 -18.27
CA TYR A 261 12.54 21.17 -19.28
C TYR A 261 13.48 22.39 -19.10
N ASN A 262 14.56 22.25 -18.33
CA ASN A 262 15.49 23.34 -17.99
C ASN A 262 14.85 24.54 -17.28
N ILE A 263 13.72 24.33 -16.58
CA ILE A 263 13.10 25.37 -15.76
C ILE A 263 13.65 25.20 -14.34
N THR A 264 14.40 26.19 -13.85
CA THR A 264 15.16 26.07 -12.59
C THR A 264 14.53 26.84 -11.43
N LYS A 265 14.96 26.49 -10.21
CA LYS A 265 14.33 26.94 -8.95
C LYS A 265 14.28 28.48 -8.81
N ASN A 266 15.25 29.20 -9.37
CA ASN A 266 15.31 30.67 -9.32
C ASN A 266 14.26 31.35 -10.22
N GLU A 267 13.68 30.61 -11.18
CA GLU A 267 12.70 31.14 -12.13
C GLU A 267 11.26 31.10 -11.60
N ILE A 268 11.02 30.33 -10.52
CA ILE A 268 9.69 30.07 -9.96
C ILE A 268 9.56 30.56 -8.50
N PHE A 269 10.66 30.60 -7.73
CA PHE A 269 10.62 30.87 -6.28
C PHE A 269 11.13 32.25 -5.83
N ASP A 270 11.64 33.11 -6.73
CA ASP A 270 12.02 34.50 -6.39
C ASP A 270 10.80 35.46 -6.42
N ILE A 271 9.68 35.01 -5.85
CA ILE A 271 8.45 35.80 -5.73
C ILE A 271 8.12 35.90 -4.24
N GLN A 272 8.66 36.96 -3.62
CA GLN A 272 8.17 37.53 -2.37
C GLN A 272 7.51 38.88 -2.69
#